data_AF-A0A1I0GG13-F1
#
_entry.id   AF-A0A1I0GG13-F1
#
_cell.length_a   1.000
_cell.length_b   1.000
_cell.length_c   1.000
_cell.angle_alpha   90.00
_cell.angle_beta   90.00
_cell.angle_gamma   90.00
#
_symmetry.space_group_name_H-M   'P 1'
#
loop_
_entity.id
_entity.type
_entity.pdbx_description
1 polymer ?
#
loop_
_entity_poly.entity_id
_entity_poly.type
_entity_poly.pdbx_seq_one_letter_code
_entity_poly.pdbx_strand_id
1 'polypeptide(L)'
;MNRKKIMALILSVIMVLGSFTISFAQTDLEIKNDGVSTFKDIKGHWAANAINKWSDYGIINGYNGSFRPNDSITRGEMAVILNNMMDYQVAAQNKFTDLKSGRFYTDAILKANAAGIIKGDGSTVRPTDKITREEAAVMLAKAFALDVSTGGISFNDSASIATWASGYIKTMEAKGYVKGTNNNFMPKSNITRAETVTIIDNIVKAYYTKAGTDTDNVNGIAVIKVSDVILKDITISENLIIAEGVGEGEVTLDSVTVKGKTVVRGGGENSIHI
;
A
#
# COMPACT_ATOMS: atom_id res chain seq x y z
N MET A 1 38.32 -23.43 -70.40
CA MET A 1 37.46 -23.63 -69.21
C MET A 1 36.42 -22.52 -69.18
N ASN A 2 35.14 -22.85 -69.36
CA ASN A 2 34.08 -21.87 -69.69
C ASN A 2 33.82 -20.88 -68.54
N ARG A 3 33.74 -19.57 -68.88
CA ARG A 3 33.51 -18.45 -67.95
C ARG A 3 32.30 -18.63 -67.02
N LYS A 4 31.31 -19.45 -67.42
CA LYS A 4 30.14 -19.82 -66.58
C LYS A 4 30.47 -20.75 -65.40
N LYS A 5 31.55 -21.56 -65.48
CA LYS A 5 32.00 -22.43 -64.38
C LYS A 5 32.85 -21.70 -63.33
N ILE A 6 33.49 -20.58 -63.70
CA ILE A 6 34.28 -19.75 -62.76
C ILE A 6 33.35 -18.87 -61.91
N MET A 7 32.23 -18.40 -62.46
CA MET A 7 31.25 -17.60 -61.72
C MET A 7 30.46 -18.42 -60.68
N ALA A 8 30.25 -19.71 -60.92
CA ALA A 8 29.64 -20.62 -59.96
C ALA A 8 30.56 -21.01 -58.79
N LEU A 9 31.89 -20.95 -58.99
CA LEU A 9 32.86 -21.27 -57.93
C LEU A 9 33.12 -20.07 -56.99
N ILE A 10 32.89 -18.84 -57.45
CA ILE A 10 33.06 -17.63 -56.64
C ILE A 10 31.80 -17.33 -55.79
N LEU A 11 30.62 -17.80 -56.22
CA LEU A 11 29.38 -17.65 -55.45
C LEU A 11 29.25 -18.64 -54.27
N SER A 12 29.89 -19.82 -54.35
CA SER A 12 29.82 -20.85 -53.30
C SER A 12 30.78 -20.62 -52.14
N VAL A 13 31.84 -19.83 -52.32
CA VAL A 13 32.78 -19.48 -51.24
C VAL A 13 32.24 -18.34 -50.36
N ILE A 14 31.31 -17.51 -50.87
CA ILE A 14 30.72 -16.39 -50.13
C ILE A 14 29.59 -16.84 -49.18
N MET A 15 28.95 -18.00 -49.41
CA MET A 15 27.87 -18.50 -48.54
C MET A 15 28.35 -19.27 -47.29
N VAL A 16 29.63 -19.62 -47.17
CA VAL A 16 30.14 -20.43 -46.03
C VAL A 16 30.75 -19.57 -44.91
N LEU A 17 30.89 -18.26 -45.12
CA LEU A 17 31.45 -17.33 -44.12
C LEU A 17 30.39 -16.59 -43.27
N GLY A 18 29.11 -16.93 -43.41
CA GLY A 18 27.99 -16.21 -42.77
C GLY A 18 27.54 -16.73 -41.40
N SER A 19 28.13 -17.79 -40.85
CA SER A 19 27.62 -18.44 -39.63
C SER A 19 28.69 -18.64 -38.55
N PHE A 20 29.35 -17.54 -38.18
CA PHE A 20 29.90 -17.41 -36.83
C PHE A 20 29.25 -16.19 -36.18
N THR A 21 28.05 -16.37 -35.64
CA THR A 21 27.57 -15.46 -34.61
C THR A 21 28.45 -15.69 -33.39
N ILE A 22 29.28 -14.71 -33.03
CA ILE A 22 29.87 -14.65 -31.70
C ILE A 22 28.67 -14.53 -30.75
N SER A 23 28.35 -15.63 -30.08
CA SER A 23 27.43 -15.59 -28.95
C SER A 23 28.16 -14.85 -27.84
N PHE A 24 27.97 -13.54 -27.78
CA PHE A 24 28.27 -12.81 -26.57
C PHE A 24 27.28 -13.36 -25.54
N ALA A 25 27.78 -14.16 -24.60
CA ALA A 25 27.09 -14.39 -23.35
C ALA A 25 26.92 -13.01 -22.72
N GLN A 26 25.78 -12.38 -23.00
CA GLN A 26 25.32 -11.23 -22.25
C GLN A 26 25.18 -11.76 -20.83
N THR A 27 26.15 -11.40 -20.00
CA THR A 27 25.94 -11.44 -18.56
C THR A 27 24.76 -10.50 -18.39
N ASP A 28 23.58 -11.07 -18.18
CA ASP A 28 22.45 -10.34 -17.63
C ASP A 28 22.92 -9.85 -16.27
N LEU A 29 23.57 -8.69 -16.28
CA LEU A 29 23.67 -7.84 -15.12
C LEU A 29 22.23 -7.58 -14.77
N GLU A 30 21.75 -8.34 -13.80
CA GLU A 30 20.54 -8.07 -13.05
C GLU A 30 20.73 -6.66 -12.50
N ILE A 31 20.28 -5.66 -13.28
CA ILE A 31 20.16 -4.30 -12.80
C ILE A 31 19.10 -4.42 -11.73
N LYS A 32 19.55 -4.55 -10.48
CA LYS A 32 18.76 -4.10 -9.34
C LYS A 32 18.29 -2.73 -9.74
N ASN A 33 17.00 -2.63 -10.04
CA ASN A 33 16.34 -1.36 -10.18
C ASN A 33 16.43 -0.73 -8.79
N ASP A 34 17.56 -0.11 -8.49
CA ASP A 34 17.73 0.85 -7.42
C ASP A 34 16.83 2.01 -7.83
N GLY A 35 15.52 1.81 -7.64
CA GLY A 35 14.48 2.71 -8.07
C GLY A 35 14.92 4.10 -7.68
N VAL A 36 15.05 4.98 -8.67
CA VAL A 36 15.63 6.32 -8.50
C VAL A 36 14.97 6.93 -7.28
N SER A 37 15.75 7.03 -6.20
CA SER A 37 15.21 7.43 -4.91
C SER A 37 14.77 8.88 -5.03
N THR A 38 13.45 9.09 -5.05
CA THR A 38 12.83 10.43 -5.16
C THR A 38 13.33 11.34 -4.04
N PHE A 39 13.69 10.76 -2.89
CA PHE A 39 14.20 11.47 -1.72
C PHE A 39 15.66 11.13 -1.44
N LYS A 40 16.47 12.15 -1.11
CA LYS A 40 17.93 11.97 -0.90
C LYS A 40 18.25 11.25 0.40
N ASP A 41 17.43 11.45 1.42
CA ASP A 41 17.61 11.00 2.80
C ASP A 41 17.13 9.57 3.09
N ILE A 42 16.63 8.86 2.08
CA ILE A 42 16.24 7.45 2.21
C ILE A 42 17.23 6.49 1.54
N LYS A 43 18.32 7.00 0.95
CA LYS A 43 19.35 6.15 0.35
C LYS A 43 19.97 5.25 1.43
N GLY A 44 19.86 3.93 1.25
CA GLY A 44 20.32 2.94 2.24
C GLY A 44 19.40 2.78 3.46
N HIS A 45 18.26 3.48 3.49
CA HIS A 45 17.28 3.34 4.56
C HIS A 45 16.44 2.07 4.36
N TRP A 46 16.20 1.30 5.42
CA TRP A 46 15.48 0.02 5.36
C TRP A 46 14.06 0.14 4.77
N ALA A 47 13.42 1.29 4.93
CA ALA A 47 12.08 1.58 4.41
C ALA A 47 12.06 2.16 2.97
N ALA A 48 13.21 2.33 2.31
CA ALA A 48 13.31 3.10 1.06
C ALA A 48 12.33 2.61 -0.03
N ASN A 49 12.23 1.29 -0.23
CA ASN A 49 11.35 0.71 -1.24
C ASN A 49 9.87 1.00 -0.95
N ALA A 50 9.45 0.82 0.30
CA ALA A 50 8.09 1.13 0.72
C ALA A 50 7.80 2.63 0.57
N ILE A 51 8.75 3.49 0.96
CA ILE A 51 8.63 4.94 0.83
C ILE A 51 8.43 5.34 -0.64
N ASN A 52 9.28 4.85 -1.55
CA ASN A 52 9.16 5.17 -2.97
C ASN A 52 7.83 4.69 -3.54
N LYS A 53 7.47 3.43 -3.33
CA LYS A 53 6.20 2.86 -3.81
C LYS A 53 4.98 3.68 -3.39
N TRP A 54 4.86 3.99 -2.09
CA TRP A 54 3.69 4.71 -1.59
C TRP A 54 3.74 6.22 -1.88
N SER A 55 4.92 6.76 -2.17
CA SER A 55 5.07 8.10 -2.71
C SER A 55 4.66 8.18 -4.18
N ASP A 56 4.98 7.16 -4.99
CA ASP A 56 4.59 7.11 -6.40
C ASP A 56 3.08 6.99 -6.58
N TYR A 57 2.41 6.33 -5.63
CA TYR A 57 0.94 6.34 -5.52
C TYR A 57 0.34 7.64 -4.96
N GLY A 58 1.17 8.61 -4.55
CA GLY A 58 0.73 9.88 -3.96
C GLY A 58 0.14 9.77 -2.54
N ILE A 59 0.33 8.64 -1.87
CA ILE A 59 -0.24 8.38 -0.53
C ILE A 59 0.53 9.15 0.54
N ILE A 60 1.85 9.20 0.39
CA ILE A 60 2.77 9.92 1.26
C ILE A 60 3.63 10.84 0.41
N ASN A 61 3.93 12.04 0.92
CA ASN A 61 4.76 13.01 0.22
C ASN A 61 5.93 13.43 1.10
N GLY A 62 7.07 13.72 0.49
CA GLY A 62 8.20 14.37 1.16
C GLY A 62 8.07 15.90 1.17
N TYR A 63 9.10 16.54 1.70
CA TYR A 63 9.24 17.99 1.85
C TYR A 63 10.55 18.42 1.19
N ASN A 64 10.46 19.26 0.15
CA ASN A 64 11.64 19.86 -0.51
C ASN A 64 12.75 18.85 -0.88
N GLY A 65 12.38 17.67 -1.38
CA GLY A 65 13.32 16.60 -1.78
C GLY A 65 13.83 15.69 -0.65
N SER A 66 13.31 15.82 0.56
CA SER A 66 13.58 14.94 1.72
C SER A 66 12.29 14.28 2.19
N PHE A 67 12.35 13.00 2.56
CA PHE A 67 11.20 12.28 3.07
C PHE A 67 11.03 12.40 4.59
N ARG A 68 12.14 12.53 5.32
CA ARG A 68 12.25 12.54 6.79
C ARG A 68 11.72 11.24 7.42
N PRO A 69 12.34 10.08 7.13
CA PRO A 69 11.80 8.78 7.52
C PRO A 69 11.63 8.58 9.02
N ASN A 70 12.49 9.21 9.84
CA ASN A 70 12.52 9.04 11.29
C ASN A 70 11.65 10.04 12.05
N ASP A 71 11.03 11.02 11.37
CA ASP A 71 10.14 11.96 12.02
C ASP A 71 8.84 11.27 12.42
N SER A 72 8.32 11.57 13.61
CA SER A 72 6.99 11.12 14.03
C SER A 72 5.88 11.85 13.28
N ILE A 73 4.82 11.14 12.92
CA ILE A 73 3.62 11.76 12.34
C ILE A 73 2.58 12.12 13.40
N THR A 74 1.72 13.05 13.04
CA THR A 74 0.56 13.47 13.83
C THR A 74 -0.67 12.62 13.51
N ARG A 75 -1.66 12.65 14.41
CA ARG A 75 -2.97 12.01 14.17
C ARG A 75 -3.66 12.55 12.92
N GLY A 76 -3.54 13.84 12.65
CA GLY A 76 -4.06 14.47 11.42
C GLY A 76 -3.34 14.01 10.16
N GLU A 77 -2.01 13.86 10.20
CA GLU A 77 -1.26 13.31 9.06
C GLU A 77 -1.64 11.84 8.79
N MET A 78 -1.83 11.01 9.82
CA MET A 78 -2.35 9.64 9.63
C MET A 78 -3.73 9.64 8.97
N ALA A 79 -4.64 10.54 9.37
CA ALA A 79 -5.95 10.66 8.74
C ALA A 79 -5.84 11.04 7.25
N VAL A 80 -4.92 11.96 6.90
CA VAL A 80 -4.65 12.34 5.50
C VAL A 80 -4.12 11.15 4.70
N ILE A 81 -3.18 10.38 5.25
CA ILE A 81 -2.65 9.18 4.58
C ILE A 81 -3.78 8.20 4.26
N LEU A 82 -4.62 7.88 5.25
CA LEU A 82 -5.74 6.96 5.05
C LEU A 82 -6.79 7.51 4.07
N ASN A 83 -7.05 8.81 4.10
CA ASN A 83 -7.94 9.45 3.14
C ASN A 83 -7.38 9.40 1.73
N ASN A 84 -6.07 9.60 1.53
CA ASN A 84 -5.46 9.46 0.20
C ASN A 84 -5.57 8.01 -0.34
N MET A 85 -5.52 7.02 0.56
CA MET A 85 -5.61 5.60 0.19
C MET A 85 -7.03 5.16 -0.17
N MET A 86 -8.03 5.64 0.57
CA MET A 86 -9.40 5.14 0.45
C MET A 86 -10.33 6.12 -0.27
N ASP A 87 -9.92 7.38 -0.36
CA ASP A 87 -10.70 8.49 -0.91
C ASP A 87 -12.09 8.56 -0.29
N TYR A 88 -12.14 8.69 1.04
CA TYR A 88 -13.42 8.78 1.75
C TYR A 88 -14.23 9.97 1.21
N GLN A 89 -15.50 9.75 0.93
CA GLN A 89 -16.39 10.73 0.32
C GLN A 89 -17.29 11.39 1.36
N VAL A 90 -17.64 10.68 2.43
CA VAL A 90 -18.57 11.18 3.46
C VAL A 90 -17.81 11.79 4.63
N ALA A 91 -18.07 13.06 4.94
CA ALA A 91 -17.54 13.75 6.12
C ALA A 91 -18.57 13.80 7.26
N ALA A 92 -18.14 13.53 8.49
CA ALA A 92 -18.97 13.75 9.67
C ALA A 92 -19.13 15.24 9.95
N GLN A 93 -20.21 15.63 10.64
CA GLN A 93 -20.31 16.97 11.20
C GLN A 93 -19.16 17.22 12.19
N ASN A 94 -18.49 18.37 12.08
CA ASN A 94 -17.44 18.72 13.02
C ASN A 94 -18.02 19.01 14.41
N LYS A 95 -17.68 18.14 15.37
CA LYS A 95 -18.02 18.27 16.80
C LYS A 95 -16.79 18.54 17.67
N PHE A 96 -15.60 18.61 17.06
CA PHE A 96 -14.34 18.72 17.78
C PHE A 96 -13.91 20.17 17.94
N THR A 97 -13.69 20.61 19.17
CA THR A 97 -13.35 22.01 19.47
C THR A 97 -11.94 22.40 19.03
N ASP A 98 -11.05 21.42 18.91
CA ASP A 98 -9.65 21.59 18.49
C ASP A 98 -9.45 21.40 16.97
N LEU A 99 -10.50 21.04 16.24
CA LEU A 99 -10.44 20.84 14.79
C LEU A 99 -10.90 22.09 14.05
N LYS A 100 -9.98 23.02 13.83
CA LYS A 100 -10.23 24.27 13.09
C LYS A 100 -10.51 23.99 11.61
N SER A 101 -11.40 24.77 11.00
CA SER A 101 -11.63 24.73 9.54
C SER A 101 -10.39 25.15 8.75
N GLY A 102 -10.28 24.68 7.50
CA GLY A 102 -9.23 25.10 6.57
C GLY A 102 -7.81 24.56 6.88
N ARG A 103 -7.65 23.64 7.84
CA ARG A 103 -6.38 22.91 8.00
C ARG A 103 -6.33 21.75 7.02
N PHE A 104 -5.13 21.43 6.53
CA PHE A 104 -4.94 20.37 5.53
C PHE A 104 -5.46 18.98 5.97
N TYR A 105 -5.54 18.74 7.29
CA TYR A 105 -6.05 17.50 7.87
C TYR A 105 -7.53 17.53 8.23
N THR A 106 -8.21 18.69 8.17
CA THR A 106 -9.55 18.85 8.75
C THR A 106 -10.57 17.95 8.06
N ASP A 107 -10.62 18.00 6.72
CA ASP A 107 -11.53 17.17 5.94
C ASP A 107 -11.24 15.68 6.12
N ALA A 108 -9.97 15.29 6.02
CA ALA A 108 -9.53 13.91 6.19
C ALA A 108 -9.90 13.34 7.58
N ILE A 109 -9.82 14.14 8.64
CA ILE A 109 -10.25 13.72 9.99
C ILE A 109 -11.75 13.52 10.05
N LEU A 110 -12.56 14.44 9.52
CA LEU A 110 -14.02 14.32 9.54
C LEU A 110 -14.50 13.11 8.73
N LYS A 111 -13.83 12.83 7.61
CA LYS A 111 -14.10 11.66 6.78
C LYS A 111 -13.68 10.35 7.44
N ALA A 112 -12.46 10.29 7.98
CA ALA A 112 -12.02 9.14 8.76
C ALA A 112 -12.89 8.92 10.01
N ASN A 113 -13.52 9.97 10.54
CA ASN A 113 -14.44 9.87 11.67
C ASN A 113 -15.79 9.28 11.24
N ALA A 114 -16.34 9.72 10.11
CA ALA A 114 -17.53 9.11 9.51
C ALA A 114 -17.32 7.63 9.20
N ALA A 115 -16.14 7.27 8.68
CA ALA A 115 -15.74 5.89 8.42
C ALA A 115 -15.44 5.06 9.70
N GLY A 116 -15.55 5.64 10.90
CA GLY A 116 -15.33 4.95 12.17
C GLY A 116 -13.86 4.61 12.51
N ILE A 117 -12.93 5.16 11.75
CA ILE A 117 -11.48 4.89 11.85
C ILE A 117 -10.85 5.70 12.96
N ILE A 118 -11.06 7.02 12.94
CA ILE A 118 -10.60 7.91 13.99
C ILE A 118 -11.73 8.24 14.95
N LYS A 119 -11.43 8.14 16.24
CA LYS A 119 -12.31 8.61 17.32
C LYS A 119 -11.58 9.69 18.12
N GLY A 120 -12.30 10.74 18.48
CA GLY A 120 -11.88 11.68 19.50
C GLY A 120 -12.20 11.18 20.91
N ASP A 121 -12.03 12.05 21.91
CA ASP A 121 -12.47 11.80 23.30
C ASP A 121 -13.92 12.23 23.56
N GLY A 122 -14.64 12.64 22.51
CA GLY A 122 -15.99 13.20 22.57
C GLY A 122 -16.01 14.72 22.34
N SER A 123 -14.93 15.43 22.67
CA SER A 123 -14.80 16.88 22.52
C SER A 123 -13.60 17.32 21.68
N THR A 124 -12.51 16.54 21.71
CA THR A 124 -11.27 16.80 20.97
C THR A 124 -10.88 15.59 20.14
N VAL A 125 -10.11 15.84 19.07
CA VAL A 125 -9.54 14.79 18.20
C VAL A 125 -8.01 14.77 18.19
N ARG A 126 -7.40 15.82 18.75
CA ARG A 126 -5.95 16.03 18.92
C ARG A 126 -5.19 15.92 17.60
N PRO A 127 -5.54 16.72 16.58
CA PRO A 127 -5.03 16.52 15.22
C PRO A 127 -3.53 16.76 15.09
N THR A 128 -2.95 17.57 15.97
CA THR A 128 -1.52 17.93 15.95
C THR A 128 -0.65 17.09 16.87
N ASP A 129 -1.26 16.23 17.70
CA ASP A 129 -0.52 15.37 18.60
C ASP A 129 0.16 14.25 17.80
N LYS A 130 1.36 13.87 18.23
CA LYS A 130 2.05 12.71 17.66
C LYS A 130 1.26 11.45 18.00
N ILE A 131 1.03 10.63 16.98
CA ILE A 131 0.23 9.41 17.13
C ILE A 131 1.09 8.28 17.69
N THR A 132 0.56 7.59 18.70
CA THR A 132 1.24 6.44 19.27
C THR A 132 1.13 5.22 18.36
N ARG A 133 2.03 4.25 18.54
CA ARG A 133 2.03 3.02 17.74
C ARG A 133 0.75 2.20 17.91
N GLU A 134 0.18 2.15 19.12
CA GLU A 134 -1.10 1.44 19.32
C GLU A 134 -2.29 2.16 18.66
N GLU A 135 -2.30 3.51 18.67
CA GLU A 135 -3.33 4.30 17.99
C GLU A 135 -3.24 4.12 16.46
N ALA A 136 -2.03 4.21 15.90
CA ALA A 136 -1.78 4.00 14.49
C ALA A 136 -2.17 2.59 14.03
N ALA A 137 -1.81 1.56 14.80
CA ALA A 137 -2.17 0.18 14.51
C ALA A 137 -3.70 -0.01 14.44
N VAL A 138 -4.45 0.56 15.38
CA VAL A 138 -5.91 0.46 15.37
C VAL A 138 -6.52 1.21 14.19
N MET A 139 -6.02 2.40 13.84
CA MET A 139 -6.52 3.14 12.68
C MET A 139 -6.29 2.35 11.38
N LEU A 140 -5.08 1.81 11.19
CA LEU A 140 -4.74 0.98 10.02
C LEU A 140 -5.59 -0.30 9.98
N ALA A 141 -5.68 -1.02 11.09
CA ALA A 141 -6.46 -2.26 11.16
C ALA A 141 -7.93 -2.04 10.80
N LYS A 142 -8.55 -0.95 11.27
CA LYS A 142 -9.92 -0.59 10.89
C LYS A 142 -10.03 -0.18 9.43
N ALA A 143 -9.09 0.64 8.94
CA ALA A 143 -9.06 1.07 7.54
C ALA A 143 -9.06 -0.14 6.60
N PHE A 144 -8.29 -1.18 6.92
CA PHE A 144 -8.18 -2.39 6.10
C PHE A 144 -9.10 -3.54 6.52
N ALA A 145 -10.12 -3.25 7.34
CA ALA A 145 -11.13 -4.21 7.79
C ALA A 145 -10.54 -5.49 8.41
N LEU A 146 -9.47 -5.34 9.18
CA LEU A 146 -8.87 -6.45 9.93
C LEU A 146 -9.75 -6.78 11.13
N ASP A 147 -9.99 -8.08 11.30
CA ASP A 147 -10.72 -8.59 12.47
C ASP A 147 -9.88 -8.46 13.74
N VAL A 148 -10.57 -8.40 14.88
CA VAL A 148 -9.92 -8.49 16.18
C VAL A 148 -9.67 -9.97 16.52
N SER A 149 -8.47 -10.29 16.98
CA SER A 149 -8.13 -11.64 17.45
C SER A 149 -8.19 -11.74 18.97
N THR A 150 -8.61 -12.89 19.47
CA THR A 150 -8.61 -13.22 20.91
C THR A 150 -7.34 -13.93 21.37
N GLY A 151 -6.42 -14.28 20.46
CA GLY A 151 -5.17 -15.00 20.75
C GLY A 151 -4.17 -14.25 21.65
N GLY A 152 -2.97 -14.80 21.85
CA GLY A 152 -1.89 -14.14 22.60
C GLY A 152 -1.19 -13.05 21.79
N ILE A 153 -0.48 -12.14 22.49
CA ILE A 153 0.51 -11.23 21.90
C ILE A 153 1.89 -11.72 22.32
N SER A 154 2.84 -11.85 21.39
CA SER A 154 4.18 -12.40 21.70
C SER A 154 5.21 -11.33 22.07
N PHE A 155 4.83 -10.05 21.98
CA PHE A 155 5.66 -8.93 22.42
C PHE A 155 5.89 -8.93 23.94
N ASN A 156 7.14 -8.64 24.33
CA ASN A 156 7.58 -8.58 25.73
C ASN A 156 6.83 -7.52 26.54
N ASP A 157 6.44 -6.41 25.91
CA ASP A 157 5.72 -5.29 26.51
C ASP A 157 4.21 -5.33 26.24
N SER A 158 3.66 -6.52 25.93
CA SER A 158 2.24 -6.71 25.65
C SER A 158 1.31 -6.22 26.77
N ALA A 159 1.76 -6.26 28.03
CA ALA A 159 1.04 -5.71 29.17
C ALA A 159 0.85 -4.17 29.13
N SER A 160 1.66 -3.45 28.34
CA SER A 160 1.55 -2.00 28.15
C SER A 160 0.57 -1.61 27.04
N ILE A 161 0.09 -2.59 26.25
CA ILE A 161 -0.87 -2.38 25.17
C ILE A 161 -2.24 -2.15 25.78
N ALA A 162 -2.91 -1.06 25.37
CA ALA A 162 -4.25 -0.79 25.86
C ALA A 162 -5.25 -1.89 25.43
N THR A 163 -6.20 -2.22 26.30
CA THR A 163 -7.21 -3.27 26.04
C THR A 163 -7.96 -3.05 24.73
N TRP A 164 -8.30 -1.79 24.40
CA TRP A 164 -9.01 -1.43 23.17
C TRP A 164 -8.17 -1.63 21.88
N ALA A 165 -6.84 -1.68 22.01
CA ALA A 165 -5.92 -1.89 20.89
C ALA A 165 -5.48 -3.36 20.75
N SER A 166 -5.54 -4.11 21.85
CA SER A 166 -4.99 -5.47 21.96
C SER A 166 -5.47 -6.41 20.86
N GLY A 167 -6.79 -6.45 20.61
CA GLY A 167 -7.38 -7.33 19.58
C GLY A 167 -6.86 -7.07 18.17
N TYR A 168 -6.64 -5.80 17.81
CA TYR A 168 -6.12 -5.42 16.50
C TYR A 168 -4.62 -5.70 16.37
N ILE A 169 -3.84 -5.38 17.40
CA ILE A 169 -2.39 -5.61 17.38
C ILE A 169 -2.09 -7.11 17.30
N LYS A 170 -2.86 -7.97 17.98
CA LYS A 170 -2.79 -9.43 17.84
C LYS A 170 -2.93 -9.88 16.38
N THR A 171 -3.94 -9.38 15.69
CA THR A 171 -4.17 -9.72 14.29
C THR A 171 -3.03 -9.23 13.41
N MET A 172 -2.54 -8.01 13.63
CA MET A 172 -1.43 -7.45 12.87
C MET A 172 -0.12 -8.20 13.12
N GLU A 173 0.13 -8.66 14.35
CA GLU A 173 1.29 -9.50 14.69
C GLU A 173 1.18 -10.87 14.02
N ALA A 174 0.03 -11.55 14.16
CA ALA A 174 -0.21 -12.87 13.59
C ALA A 174 -0.10 -12.89 12.05
N LYS A 175 -0.50 -11.79 11.39
CA LYS A 175 -0.36 -11.61 9.93
C LYS A 175 1.05 -11.12 9.53
N GLY A 176 1.93 -10.85 10.48
CA GLY A 176 3.28 -10.37 10.22
C GLY A 176 3.37 -8.92 9.73
N TYR A 177 2.29 -8.15 9.88
CA TYR A 177 2.23 -6.74 9.49
C TYR A 177 3.02 -5.82 10.43
N VAL A 178 3.10 -6.21 11.70
CA VAL A 178 3.95 -5.56 12.71
C VAL A 178 4.90 -6.59 13.31
N LYS A 179 6.18 -6.23 13.44
CA LYS A 179 7.24 -7.14 13.94
C LYS A 179 7.93 -6.64 15.21
N GLY A 180 7.60 -5.42 15.67
CA GLY A 180 8.25 -4.79 16.83
C GLY A 180 9.74 -4.52 16.64
N THR A 181 10.43 -4.14 17.71
CA THR A 181 11.88 -3.97 17.78
C THR A 181 12.40 -4.64 19.03
N ASN A 182 13.39 -5.54 18.91
CA ASN A 182 13.88 -6.37 20.01
C ASN A 182 12.74 -7.08 20.77
N ASN A 183 11.77 -7.61 20.03
CA ASN A 183 10.54 -8.24 20.54
C ASN A 183 9.64 -7.34 21.41
N ASN A 184 9.76 -6.01 21.32
CA ASN A 184 8.84 -5.05 21.93
C ASN A 184 7.98 -4.37 20.85
N PHE A 185 6.70 -4.17 21.15
CA PHE A 185 5.80 -3.39 20.29
C PHE A 185 5.94 -1.89 20.49
N MET A 186 6.27 -1.44 21.70
CA MET A 186 6.38 -0.05 22.15
C MET A 186 5.07 0.75 21.98
N PRO A 187 3.94 0.31 22.59
CA PRO A 187 2.60 0.83 22.27
C PRO A 187 2.44 2.34 22.49
N LYS A 188 3.13 2.91 23.48
CA LYS A 188 3.02 4.33 23.84
C LYS A 188 4.02 5.23 23.12
N SER A 189 4.99 4.66 22.42
CA SER A 189 5.94 5.43 21.62
C SER A 189 5.25 5.98 20.38
N ASN A 190 5.72 7.14 19.90
CA ASN A 190 5.21 7.73 18.67
C ASN A 190 5.69 6.95 17.46
N ILE A 191 4.80 6.72 16.49
CA ILE A 191 5.18 6.05 15.24
C ILE A 191 5.87 7.04 14.29
N THR A 192 6.89 6.55 13.58
CA THR A 192 7.60 7.31 12.54
C THR A 192 6.92 7.21 11.18
N ARG A 193 7.32 8.11 10.26
CA ARG A 193 6.91 8.08 8.86
C ARG A 193 7.29 6.78 8.17
N ALA A 194 8.53 6.31 8.37
CA ALA A 194 9.02 5.05 7.81
C ALA A 194 8.26 3.83 8.34
N GLU A 195 8.00 3.77 9.64
CA GLU A 195 7.24 2.65 10.21
C GLU A 195 5.79 2.64 9.70
N THR A 196 5.15 3.80 9.60
CA THR A 196 3.78 3.91 9.09
C THR A 196 3.69 3.34 7.67
N VAL A 197 4.57 3.77 6.76
CA VAL A 197 4.55 3.30 5.38
C VAL A 197 4.91 1.82 5.27
N THR A 198 5.84 1.31 6.08
CA THR A 198 6.16 -0.12 6.05
C THR A 198 5.00 -0.97 6.53
N ILE A 199 4.24 -0.55 7.54
CA ILE A 199 3.04 -1.28 7.95
C ILE A 199 2.02 -1.28 6.81
N ILE A 200 1.80 -0.14 6.14
CA ILE A 200 0.92 -0.07 4.97
C ILE A 200 1.40 -1.03 3.86
N ASP A 201 2.70 -1.06 3.57
CA ASP A 201 3.28 -1.96 2.57
C ASP A 201 3.18 -3.44 2.95
N ASN A 202 3.23 -3.75 4.24
CA ASN A 202 3.01 -5.11 4.73
C ASN A 202 1.55 -5.53 4.57
N ILE A 203 0.60 -4.62 4.76
CA ILE A 203 -0.84 -4.89 4.66
C ILE A 203 -1.28 -5.01 3.19
N VAL A 204 -1.00 -3.99 2.38
CA VAL A 204 -1.58 -3.86 1.03
C VAL A 204 -0.59 -4.35 -0.02
N LYS A 205 -0.96 -5.46 -0.68
CA LYS A 205 -0.12 -6.13 -1.68
C LYS A 205 -0.54 -5.83 -3.12
N ALA A 206 -1.80 -5.48 -3.35
CA ALA A 206 -2.26 -4.93 -4.62
C ALA A 206 -3.05 -3.65 -4.39
N TYR A 207 -2.76 -2.60 -5.18
CA TYR A 207 -3.41 -1.30 -5.06
C TYR A 207 -3.75 -0.73 -6.45
N TYR A 208 -5.03 -0.80 -6.80
CA TYR A 208 -5.54 -0.43 -8.11
C TYR A 208 -5.96 1.03 -8.13
N THR A 209 -5.17 1.85 -8.81
CA THR A 209 -5.36 3.31 -8.92
C THR A 209 -5.60 3.77 -10.36
N LYS A 210 -5.72 2.83 -11.29
CA LYS A 210 -6.03 3.05 -12.70
C LYS A 210 -7.00 1.97 -13.18
N ALA A 211 -7.89 2.34 -14.08
CA ALA A 211 -8.75 1.40 -14.81
C ALA A 211 -7.91 0.35 -15.55
N GLY A 212 -8.47 -0.85 -15.72
CA GLY A 212 -7.82 -1.93 -16.45
C GLY A 212 -8.14 -3.31 -15.90
N THR A 213 -7.58 -4.32 -16.56
CA THR A 213 -7.71 -5.73 -16.16
C THR A 213 -6.44 -6.22 -15.49
N ASP A 214 -6.60 -6.92 -14.36
CA ASP A 214 -5.53 -7.68 -13.71
C ASP A 214 -5.93 -9.15 -13.64
N THR A 215 -4.92 -10.02 -13.77
CA THR A 215 -5.02 -11.49 -13.69
C THR A 215 -4.04 -12.09 -12.68
N ASP A 216 -3.26 -11.28 -11.97
CA ASP A 216 -2.24 -11.75 -11.05
C ASP A 216 -2.81 -12.05 -9.65
N ASN A 217 -2.46 -13.23 -9.12
CA ASN A 217 -2.85 -13.63 -7.77
C ASN A 217 -2.24 -12.69 -6.72
N VAL A 218 -3.05 -12.31 -5.72
CA VAL A 218 -2.63 -11.38 -4.65
C VAL A 218 -2.40 -12.15 -3.35
N ASN A 219 -1.15 -12.20 -2.89
CA ASN A 219 -0.82 -12.76 -1.58
C ASN A 219 -0.86 -11.69 -0.47
N GLY A 220 -2.05 -11.18 -0.17
CA GLY A 220 -2.30 -10.19 0.88
C GLY A 220 -3.61 -9.46 0.63
N ILE A 221 -3.74 -8.26 1.19
CA ILE A 221 -4.92 -7.41 0.95
C ILE A 221 -4.79 -6.71 -0.41
N ALA A 222 -5.90 -6.70 -1.15
CA ALA A 222 -6.08 -5.92 -2.37
C ALA A 222 -7.01 -4.74 -2.11
N VAL A 223 -6.67 -3.56 -2.64
CA VAL A 223 -7.50 -2.35 -2.55
C VAL A 223 -7.74 -1.80 -3.95
N ILE A 224 -9.02 -1.67 -4.33
CA ILE A 224 -9.47 -0.99 -5.55
C ILE A 224 -9.90 0.42 -5.17
N LYS A 225 -9.19 1.44 -5.66
CA LYS A 225 -9.49 2.85 -5.38
C LYS A 225 -10.25 3.54 -6.52
N VAL A 226 -10.23 3.03 -7.75
CA VAL A 226 -10.86 3.69 -8.90
C VAL A 226 -11.80 2.76 -9.64
N SER A 227 -12.71 3.34 -10.42
CA SER A 227 -13.63 2.61 -11.28
C SER A 227 -12.94 1.89 -12.42
N ASP A 228 -13.71 1.05 -13.10
CA ASP A 228 -13.33 0.35 -14.34
C ASP A 228 -12.15 -0.61 -14.15
N VAL A 229 -12.05 -1.18 -12.94
CA VAL A 229 -11.10 -2.24 -12.61
C VAL A 229 -11.80 -3.58 -12.79
N ILE A 230 -11.14 -4.46 -13.54
CA ILE A 230 -11.58 -5.84 -13.81
C ILE A 230 -10.55 -6.77 -13.18
N LEU A 231 -10.94 -7.53 -12.18
CA LEU A 231 -10.14 -8.64 -11.66
C LEU A 231 -10.65 -9.93 -12.29
N LYS A 232 -9.74 -10.69 -12.93
CA LYS A 232 -10.13 -11.89 -13.67
C LYS A 232 -9.26 -13.10 -13.33
N ASP A 233 -9.90 -14.22 -12.98
CA ASP A 233 -9.22 -15.49 -12.67
C ASP A 233 -8.21 -15.36 -11.50
N ILE A 234 -8.44 -14.40 -10.59
CA ILE A 234 -7.55 -14.06 -9.48
C ILE A 234 -7.98 -14.76 -8.18
N THR A 235 -7.00 -15.22 -7.42
CA THR A 235 -7.13 -15.51 -5.99
C THR A 235 -6.47 -14.43 -5.13
N ILE A 236 -7.23 -13.89 -4.18
CA ILE A 236 -6.78 -12.95 -3.16
C ILE A 236 -6.71 -13.69 -1.83
N SER A 237 -5.52 -13.78 -1.22
CA SER A 237 -5.31 -14.59 -0.02
C SER A 237 -5.88 -13.96 1.26
N GLU A 238 -6.23 -12.67 1.24
CA GLU A 238 -6.83 -11.95 2.36
C GLU A 238 -8.05 -11.13 1.91
N ASN A 239 -8.26 -9.94 2.50
CA ASN A 239 -9.40 -9.09 2.17
C ASN A 239 -9.25 -8.43 0.78
N LEU A 240 -10.37 -8.28 0.08
CA LEU A 240 -10.51 -7.36 -1.05
C LEU A 240 -11.32 -6.15 -0.56
N ILE A 241 -10.81 -4.94 -0.80
CA ILE A 241 -11.49 -3.69 -0.42
C ILE A 241 -11.77 -2.89 -1.68
N ILE A 242 -13.04 -2.62 -1.94
CA ILE A 242 -13.51 -1.68 -2.95
C ILE A 242 -13.75 -0.35 -2.22
N ALA A 243 -12.78 0.57 -2.33
CA ALA A 243 -12.72 1.80 -1.56
C ALA A 243 -13.70 2.87 -2.09
N GLU A 244 -13.96 3.89 -1.28
CA GLU A 244 -14.92 4.97 -1.61
C GLU A 244 -14.50 5.79 -2.84
N GLY A 245 -13.21 5.78 -3.21
CA GLY A 245 -12.72 6.42 -4.42
C GLY A 245 -13.26 5.86 -5.74
N VAL A 246 -13.86 4.67 -5.73
CA VAL A 246 -14.59 4.14 -6.89
C VAL A 246 -15.78 5.06 -7.22
N GLY A 247 -16.31 5.80 -6.24
CA GLY A 247 -17.46 6.67 -6.41
C GLY A 247 -18.67 5.87 -6.86
N GLU A 248 -19.37 6.37 -7.88
CA GLU A 248 -20.51 5.67 -8.51
C GLU A 248 -20.09 4.73 -9.66
N GLY A 249 -18.78 4.47 -9.80
CA GLY A 249 -18.25 3.67 -10.89
C GLY A 249 -18.35 2.15 -10.67
N GLU A 250 -17.95 1.43 -11.71
CA GLU A 250 -18.11 -0.02 -11.83
C GLU A 250 -16.83 -0.77 -11.45
N VAL A 251 -16.98 -1.97 -10.89
CA VAL A 251 -15.89 -2.95 -10.66
C VAL A 251 -16.38 -4.34 -11.06
N THR A 252 -15.58 -5.05 -11.84
CA THR A 252 -15.90 -6.41 -12.30
C THR A 252 -14.98 -7.44 -11.67
N LEU A 253 -15.56 -8.48 -11.08
CA LEU A 253 -14.88 -9.60 -10.44
C LEU A 253 -15.21 -10.90 -11.20
N ASP A 254 -14.54 -11.14 -12.33
CA ASP A 254 -14.74 -12.34 -13.15
C ASP A 254 -13.95 -13.52 -12.58
N SER A 255 -14.65 -14.52 -12.04
CA SER A 255 -14.02 -15.76 -11.54
C SER A 255 -12.99 -15.51 -10.42
N VAL A 256 -13.26 -14.52 -9.56
CA VAL A 256 -12.37 -14.12 -8.45
C VAL A 256 -12.66 -14.91 -7.17
N THR A 257 -11.61 -15.42 -6.53
CA THR A 257 -11.68 -16.06 -5.21
C THR A 257 -11.04 -15.17 -4.14
N VAL A 258 -11.81 -14.73 -3.14
CA VAL A 258 -11.32 -13.98 -1.98
C VAL A 258 -11.34 -14.88 -0.75
N LYS A 259 -10.18 -15.15 -0.14
CA LYS A 259 -10.08 -16.00 1.07
C LYS A 259 -10.45 -15.26 2.35
N GLY A 260 -10.32 -13.92 2.36
CA GLY A 260 -10.80 -13.04 3.43
C GLY A 260 -12.21 -12.53 3.14
N LYS A 261 -12.43 -11.26 3.45
CA LYS A 261 -13.71 -10.57 3.19
C LYS A 261 -13.60 -9.71 1.94
N THR A 262 -14.68 -9.66 1.17
CA THR A 262 -14.91 -8.58 0.20
C THR A 262 -15.64 -7.44 0.91
N VAL A 263 -15.00 -6.28 1.01
CA VAL A 263 -15.51 -5.10 1.70
C VAL A 263 -15.81 -4.03 0.66
N VAL A 264 -17.09 -3.79 0.42
CA VAL A 264 -17.58 -2.78 -0.53
C VAL A 264 -17.89 -1.49 0.23
N ARG A 265 -17.19 -0.41 -0.12
CA ARG A 265 -17.40 0.94 0.45
C ARG A 265 -17.70 1.99 -0.61
N GLY A 266 -17.15 1.82 -1.81
CA GLY A 266 -17.53 2.57 -3.01
C GLY A 266 -18.25 1.69 -4.03
N GLY A 267 -18.70 2.31 -5.11
CA GLY A 267 -19.60 1.73 -6.11
C GLY A 267 -21.01 2.31 -5.99
N GLY A 268 -21.64 2.52 -7.15
CA GLY A 268 -23.05 2.90 -7.24
C GLY A 268 -24.01 1.72 -7.08
N GLU A 269 -25.30 1.99 -7.25
CA GLU A 269 -26.32 0.95 -7.18
C GLU A 269 -26.12 -0.10 -8.29
N ASN A 270 -25.93 -1.36 -7.92
CA ASN A 270 -25.62 -2.48 -8.83
C ASN A 270 -24.27 -2.40 -9.56
N SER A 271 -23.29 -1.65 -9.02
CA SER A 271 -22.05 -1.38 -9.76
C SER A 271 -20.92 -2.41 -9.60
N ILE A 272 -21.18 -3.46 -8.81
CA ILE A 272 -20.23 -4.54 -8.56
C ILE A 272 -20.72 -5.78 -9.29
N HIS A 273 -20.04 -6.14 -10.37
CA HIS A 273 -20.35 -7.30 -11.17
C HIS A 273 -19.52 -8.49 -10.72
N ILE A 274 -20.16 -9.62 -10.43
CA ILE A 274 -19.55 -10.87 -9.95
C ILE A 274 -19.95 -12.01 -10.88
#